data_AF-A0A6P0RIB3-F1
#
_entry.id   AF-A0A6P0RIB3-F1
#
_cell.length_a   1.000
_cell.length_b   1.000
_cell.length_c   1.000
_cell.angle_alpha   90.00
_cell.angle_beta   90.00
_cell.angle_gamma   90.00
#
_symmetry.space_group_name_H-M   'P 1'
#
loop_
_entity.id
_entity.type
_entity.pdbx_description
1 polymer ?
#
loop_
_entity_poly.entity_id
_entity_poly.type
_entity_poly.pdbx_seq_one_letter_code
_entity_poly.pdbx_strand_id
1 'polypeptide(L)'
;MTTDNWRLTPGYISKYGSDVNSTHILLGRFLADRKSEDPMVEKSLFSDDGKFEWGYAQPLEKVISTREDFEFLATHPQLFRNAITIIEPWEHVGINPQGEEVRASKNVAFMAQTIADCDSILFPAWSTGIIDLDLVVPILTSSMAVIIEGGNTSVDDPTQWTHPNCSRDDMFSLVEALLLSRTPCTSPLIMICLGHQLAAECHVRLLRQAVAEVLSMESLENDPTGDALPFIQDVCKKISAVGEDLPIIKRDGRVVAQGWNDPQFAVVRNEEKEIGDRYLLPYQTPSPKESKIPIDLLKAHDVMADEFSGVIDTMILQYENDINIAMFHSDEVNEEAVLFANWAYMMLHDALVPFRYLIANSPLSWLLRLPYSVEILASTEIKGGEILTECSCTCINYKDFETKQIRRSFTCQFHPELFSDLQEMGKRPPASYAELKESDGIRLLARLLYEGMQE
;
A
#
# COMPACT_ATOMS: atom_id res chain seq x y z
N MET A 1 16.27 22.57 4.31
CA MET A 1 15.43 23.76 4.60
C MET A 1 14.88 23.61 6.01
N THR A 2 14.61 24.69 6.73
CA THR A 2 13.87 24.64 8.02
C THR A 2 12.36 24.71 7.75
N THR A 3 11.54 24.22 8.70
CA THR A 3 10.06 24.32 8.68
C THR A 3 9.56 25.75 8.52
N ASP A 4 10.39 26.76 8.79
CA ASP A 4 10.10 28.19 8.59
C ASP A 4 9.70 28.54 7.15
N ASN A 5 10.07 27.72 6.17
CA ASN A 5 9.73 27.95 4.75
C ASN A 5 8.49 27.18 4.28
N TRP A 6 7.85 26.40 5.16
CA TRP A 6 6.66 25.63 4.79
C TRP A 6 5.43 26.54 4.69
N ARG A 7 4.63 26.35 3.64
CA ARG A 7 3.32 27.01 3.58
C ARG A 7 2.46 26.49 4.72
N LEU A 8 1.87 27.42 5.46
CA LEU A 8 0.94 27.11 6.56
C LEU A 8 -0.51 26.90 6.11
N THR A 9 -0.82 27.32 4.89
CA THR A 9 -2.15 27.17 4.28
C THR A 9 -2.09 26.10 3.19
N PRO A 10 -2.94 25.06 3.25
CA PRO A 10 -3.02 24.04 2.22
C PRO A 10 -3.46 24.58 0.86
N GLY A 11 -3.03 23.93 -0.22
CA GLY A 11 -3.36 24.30 -1.60
C GLY A 11 -2.36 25.31 -2.18
N TYR A 12 -1.92 25.05 -3.41
CA TYR A 12 -0.90 25.85 -4.10
C TYR A 12 -1.46 26.64 -5.27
N ILE A 13 -2.37 26.05 -6.04
CA ILE A 13 -2.96 26.60 -7.25
C ILE A 13 -4.14 27.49 -6.89
N SER A 14 -5.05 26.99 -6.04
CA SER A 14 -6.24 27.71 -5.59
C SER A 14 -5.89 28.82 -4.61
N LYS A 15 -6.35 30.04 -4.90
CA LYS A 15 -6.27 31.17 -3.96
C LYS A 15 -7.09 30.98 -2.68
N TYR A 16 -8.01 30.01 -2.66
CA TYR A 16 -8.88 29.72 -1.52
C TYR A 16 -8.37 28.55 -0.67
N GLY A 17 -7.22 27.98 -1.04
CA GLY A 17 -6.67 26.76 -0.46
C GLY A 17 -7.35 25.49 -0.95
N SER A 18 -6.95 24.37 -0.35
CA SER A 18 -7.47 23.03 -0.63
C SER A 18 -7.82 22.28 0.66
N ASP A 19 -8.85 21.45 0.61
CA ASP A 19 -9.27 20.56 1.70
C ASP A 19 -9.67 19.19 1.16
N VAL A 20 -10.04 18.28 2.07
CA VAL A 20 -10.45 16.89 1.74
C VAL A 20 -11.60 16.87 0.72
N ASN A 21 -12.58 17.76 0.88
CA ASN A 21 -13.76 17.77 0.02
C ASN A 21 -13.42 18.32 -1.36
N SER A 22 -12.65 19.41 -1.46
CA SER A 22 -12.23 19.95 -2.76
C SER A 22 -11.37 18.93 -3.51
N THR A 23 -10.43 18.28 -2.81
CA THR A 23 -9.57 17.25 -3.38
C THR A 23 -10.41 16.10 -3.93
N HIS A 24 -11.35 15.58 -3.13
CA HIS A 24 -12.21 14.48 -3.53
C HIS A 24 -13.13 14.83 -4.72
N ILE A 25 -13.69 16.04 -4.76
CA ILE A 25 -14.51 16.51 -5.90
C ILE A 25 -13.68 16.60 -7.18
N LEU A 26 -12.46 17.11 -7.10
CA LEU A 26 -11.58 17.28 -8.26
C LEU A 26 -11.08 15.92 -8.79
N LEU A 27 -10.71 14.99 -7.91
CA LEU A 27 -10.41 13.60 -8.28
C LEU A 27 -11.61 12.94 -8.97
N GLY A 28 -12.82 13.09 -8.42
CA GLY A 28 -14.04 12.57 -9.04
C GLY A 28 -14.29 13.14 -10.44
N ARG A 29 -14.06 14.45 -10.65
CA ARG A 29 -14.16 15.08 -11.97
C ARG A 29 -13.10 14.58 -12.95
N PHE A 30 -11.86 14.40 -12.49
CA PHE A 30 -10.78 13.85 -13.30
C PHE A 30 -11.13 12.45 -13.80
N LEU A 31 -11.69 11.62 -12.92
CA LEU A 31 -12.04 10.24 -13.18
C LEU A 31 -13.32 10.04 -14.02
N ALA A 32 -14.22 11.03 -14.02
CA ALA A 32 -15.52 10.94 -14.70
C ALA A 32 -15.42 10.67 -16.21
N ASP A 33 -14.35 11.13 -16.86
CA ASP A 33 -14.08 10.91 -18.28
C ASP A 33 -12.59 11.16 -18.62
N ARG A 34 -12.22 11.06 -19.90
CA ARG A 34 -10.89 11.43 -20.43
C ARG A 34 -10.85 12.78 -21.17
N LYS A 35 -11.98 13.50 -21.28
CA LYS A 35 -12.12 14.65 -22.19
C LYS A 35 -12.41 15.98 -21.51
N SER A 36 -12.83 15.95 -20.24
CA SER A 36 -13.11 17.14 -19.45
C SER A 36 -11.87 18.02 -19.35
N GLU A 37 -12.07 19.31 -19.55
CA GLU A 37 -11.03 20.32 -19.39
C GLU A 37 -10.61 20.46 -17.92
N ASP A 38 -9.38 20.90 -17.73
CA ASP A 38 -8.82 21.24 -16.41
C ASP A 38 -9.69 22.32 -15.74
N PRO A 39 -10.29 22.05 -14.58
CA PRO A 39 -11.09 23.03 -13.86
C PRO A 39 -10.25 24.10 -13.15
N MET A 40 -8.93 23.93 -13.06
CA MET A 40 -8.03 24.80 -12.29
C MET A 40 -7.44 25.92 -13.13
N VAL A 41 -6.94 26.95 -12.44
CA VAL A 41 -6.23 28.06 -13.07
C VAL A 41 -4.82 27.61 -13.41
N GLU A 42 -4.35 27.93 -14.62
CA GLU A 42 -3.00 27.60 -15.04
C GLU A 42 -1.97 28.26 -14.12
N LYS A 43 -1.17 27.42 -13.44
CA LYS A 43 -0.06 27.82 -12.58
C LYS A 43 1.07 26.80 -12.73
N SER A 44 2.29 27.28 -12.99
CA SER A 44 3.46 26.40 -13.04
C SER A 44 3.71 25.76 -11.69
N LEU A 45 3.93 24.44 -11.67
CA LEU A 45 4.41 23.72 -10.50
C LEU A 45 5.94 23.69 -10.41
N PHE A 46 6.61 23.96 -11.52
CA PHE A 46 8.07 24.01 -11.60
C PHE A 46 8.53 25.39 -11.15
N SER A 47 9.68 25.45 -10.50
CA SER A 47 10.33 26.70 -10.10
C SER A 47 10.72 27.56 -11.31
N ASP A 48 11.04 28.83 -11.07
CA ASP A 48 11.45 29.78 -12.13
C ASP A 48 12.70 29.31 -12.91
N ASP A 49 13.57 28.51 -12.29
CA ASP A 49 14.73 27.88 -12.93
C ASP A 49 14.43 26.48 -13.52
N GLY A 50 13.15 26.10 -13.59
CA GLY A 50 12.68 24.90 -14.26
C GLY A 50 12.86 23.60 -13.49
N LYS A 51 12.96 23.64 -12.15
CA LYS A 51 13.12 22.44 -11.30
C LYS A 51 11.82 22.04 -10.62
N PHE A 52 11.69 20.75 -10.38
CA PHE A 52 10.66 20.15 -9.55
C PHE A 52 11.32 19.18 -8.57
N GLU A 53 11.72 19.70 -7.41
CA GLU A 53 12.59 18.99 -6.46
C GLU A 53 12.11 19.17 -5.02
N TRP A 54 12.15 18.07 -4.26
CA TRP A 54 11.76 18.05 -2.86
C TRP A 54 12.65 18.95 -2.01
N GLY A 55 12.03 19.79 -1.19
CA GLY A 55 12.74 20.71 -0.30
C GLY A 55 13.53 21.79 -1.04
N TYR A 56 13.21 22.06 -2.32
CA TYR A 56 13.83 23.12 -3.11
C TYR A 56 12.93 24.34 -3.30
N ALA A 57 11.66 24.13 -3.67
CA ALA A 57 10.70 25.18 -3.90
C ALA A 57 9.27 24.66 -3.67
N GLN A 58 8.31 25.58 -3.60
CA GLN A 58 6.89 25.23 -3.59
C GLN A 58 6.50 24.62 -4.95
N PRO A 59 5.61 23.61 -4.98
CA PRO A 59 4.81 23.09 -3.87
C PRO A 59 5.45 21.96 -3.06
N LEU A 60 6.71 21.60 -3.34
CA LEU A 60 7.41 20.46 -2.71
C LEU A 60 8.24 20.87 -1.49
N GLU A 61 7.86 21.92 -0.77
CA GLU A 61 8.68 22.45 0.32
C GLU A 61 8.69 21.58 1.59
N LYS A 62 7.68 20.71 1.77
CA LYS A 62 7.42 19.95 3.00
C LYS A 62 8.15 18.60 3.00
N VAL A 63 9.40 18.59 3.48
CA VAL A 63 10.24 17.38 3.61
C VAL A 63 10.64 17.16 5.06
N ILE A 64 10.24 16.02 5.62
CA ILE A 64 10.53 15.65 7.01
C ILE A 64 11.97 15.13 7.09
N SER A 65 12.84 15.89 7.72
CA SER A 65 14.27 15.57 7.87
C SER A 65 14.65 15.22 9.32
N THR A 66 13.81 15.57 10.29
CA THR A 66 14.12 15.51 11.73
C THR A 66 12.88 15.22 12.60
N ARG A 67 13.10 14.95 13.88
CA ARG A 67 12.02 14.81 14.88
C ARG A 67 11.24 16.11 15.05
N GLU A 68 11.94 17.24 15.03
CA GLU A 68 11.37 18.57 15.17
C GLU A 68 10.36 18.88 14.05
N ASP A 69 10.54 18.31 12.86
CA ASP A 69 9.59 18.45 11.75
C ASP A 69 8.26 17.72 12.06
N PHE A 70 8.31 16.53 12.65
CA PHE A 70 7.11 15.82 13.11
C PHE A 70 6.44 16.54 14.28
N GLU A 71 7.21 17.04 15.24
CA GLU A 71 6.67 17.83 16.36
C GLU A 71 6.03 19.13 15.86
N PHE A 72 6.61 19.75 14.83
CA PHE A 72 6.01 20.89 14.14
C PHE A 72 4.68 20.51 13.48
N LEU A 73 4.62 19.39 12.74
CA LEU A 73 3.36 18.90 12.16
C LEU A 73 2.30 18.63 13.23
N ALA A 74 2.67 18.01 14.36
CA ALA A 74 1.74 17.73 15.47
C ALA A 74 1.09 19.01 16.03
N THR A 75 1.79 20.16 15.97
CA THR A 75 1.25 21.46 16.39
C THR A 75 0.48 22.20 15.28
N HIS A 76 0.51 21.71 14.04
CA HIS A 76 -0.14 22.28 12.85
C HIS A 76 -0.95 21.24 12.05
N PRO A 77 -1.99 20.64 12.65
CA PRO A 77 -2.70 19.51 12.05
C PRO A 77 -3.34 19.77 10.69
N GLN A 78 -3.66 21.03 10.38
CA GLN A 78 -4.19 21.42 9.07
C GLN A 78 -3.23 21.13 7.91
N LEU A 79 -1.92 21.00 8.19
CA LEU A 79 -0.90 20.75 7.17
C LEU A 79 -0.93 19.33 6.65
N PHE A 80 -1.13 18.35 7.53
CA PHE A 80 -1.16 16.94 7.13
C PHE A 80 -2.57 16.44 6.86
N ARG A 81 -3.60 16.94 7.57
CA ARG A 81 -5.01 16.52 7.36
C ARG A 81 -5.56 16.86 5.98
N ASN A 82 -4.96 17.85 5.30
CA ASN A 82 -5.33 18.28 3.96
C ASN A 82 -4.24 17.96 2.92
N ALA A 83 -3.36 17.00 3.22
CA ALA A 83 -2.30 16.57 2.34
C ALA A 83 -2.25 15.05 2.29
N ILE A 84 -1.68 14.52 1.20
CA ILE A 84 -1.18 13.15 1.19
C ILE A 84 0.21 13.13 1.81
N THR A 85 0.53 12.05 2.54
CA THR A 85 1.90 11.82 3.01
C THR A 85 2.53 10.72 2.17
N ILE A 86 3.72 10.98 1.63
CA ILE A 86 4.48 10.06 0.80
C ILE A 86 5.71 9.61 1.58
N ILE A 87 5.87 8.31 1.74
CA ILE A 87 6.97 7.67 2.46
C ILE A 87 7.90 7.05 1.42
N GLU A 88 9.16 7.47 1.41
CA GLU A 88 10.19 6.81 0.61
C GLU A 88 10.96 5.81 1.48
N PRO A 89 10.74 4.50 1.30
CA PRO A 89 11.56 3.49 1.98
C PRO A 89 13.00 3.44 1.45
N TRP A 90 13.24 3.94 0.24
CA TRP A 90 14.54 3.97 -0.43
C TRP A 90 14.71 5.24 -1.28
N GLU A 91 15.96 5.62 -1.60
CA GLU A 91 16.27 6.88 -2.29
C GLU A 91 15.73 7.00 -3.72
N HIS A 92 15.58 5.87 -4.41
CA HIS A 92 15.02 5.80 -5.75
C HIS A 92 14.35 4.43 -5.98
N VAL A 93 13.40 4.37 -6.91
CA VAL A 93 12.70 3.12 -7.26
C VAL A 93 13.49 2.26 -8.26
N GLY A 94 14.45 2.85 -8.97
CA GLY A 94 15.33 2.15 -9.91
C GLY A 94 16.09 3.11 -10.82
N ILE A 95 16.84 2.54 -11.77
CA ILE A 95 17.59 3.28 -12.81
C ILE A 95 16.94 3.00 -14.17
N ASN A 96 16.47 4.06 -14.84
CA ASN A 96 15.72 3.94 -16.09
C ASN A 96 16.63 3.56 -17.29
N PRO A 97 16.08 3.26 -18.47
CA PRO A 97 16.88 2.92 -19.66
C PRO A 97 17.88 3.99 -20.10
N GLN A 98 17.69 5.25 -19.67
CA GLN A 98 18.59 6.38 -19.93
C GLN A 98 19.74 6.48 -18.91
N GLY A 99 19.75 5.63 -17.87
CA GLY A 99 20.76 5.62 -16.82
C GLY A 99 20.48 6.60 -15.68
N GLU A 100 19.23 7.08 -15.55
CA GLU A 100 18.82 8.03 -14.53
C GLU A 100 18.14 7.32 -13.37
N GLU A 101 18.52 7.67 -12.14
CA GLU A 101 17.76 7.29 -10.94
C GLU A 101 16.37 7.92 -10.97
N VAL A 102 15.35 7.15 -10.56
CA VAL A 102 13.95 7.59 -10.61
C VAL A 102 13.41 7.72 -9.20
N ARG A 103 13.06 8.94 -8.79
CA ARG A 103 12.40 9.25 -7.53
C ARG A 103 10.90 9.46 -7.74
N ALA A 104 10.16 8.36 -7.73
CA ALA A 104 8.75 8.31 -8.14
C ALA A 104 7.79 9.13 -7.27
N SER A 105 8.14 9.42 -6.01
CA SER A 105 7.39 10.30 -5.11
C SER A 105 7.07 11.67 -5.72
N LYS A 106 7.94 12.19 -6.59
CA LYS A 106 7.70 13.45 -7.32
C LYS A 106 6.51 13.32 -8.26
N ASN A 107 6.33 12.18 -8.91
CA ASN A 107 5.23 11.96 -9.85
C ASN A 107 3.89 11.92 -9.11
N VAL A 108 3.85 11.27 -7.95
CA VAL A 108 2.67 11.27 -7.06
C VAL A 108 2.33 12.70 -6.63
N ALA A 109 3.32 13.47 -6.14
CA ALA A 109 3.08 14.84 -5.72
C ALA A 109 2.64 15.76 -6.87
N PHE A 110 3.25 15.60 -8.05
CA PHE A 110 2.86 16.33 -9.25
C PHE A 110 1.43 16.02 -9.67
N MET A 111 1.05 14.73 -9.69
CA MET A 111 -0.31 14.30 -9.99
C MET A 111 -1.31 14.90 -8.99
N ALA A 112 -1.06 14.72 -7.69
CA ALA A 112 -1.96 15.20 -6.64
C ALA A 112 -2.20 16.71 -6.72
N GLN A 113 -1.12 17.47 -6.96
CA GLN A 113 -1.22 18.92 -7.14
C GLN A 113 -1.93 19.31 -8.44
N THR A 114 -1.60 18.67 -9.57
CA THR A 114 -2.13 19.01 -10.90
C THR A 114 -3.57 18.58 -11.10
N ILE A 115 -4.02 17.52 -10.41
CA ILE A 115 -5.39 17.01 -10.55
C ILE A 115 -6.32 17.66 -9.53
N ALA A 116 -5.84 17.86 -8.30
CA ALA A 116 -6.73 18.13 -7.16
C ALA A 116 -6.27 19.28 -6.25
N ASP A 117 -5.22 20.01 -6.62
CA ASP A 117 -4.56 21.01 -5.77
C ASP A 117 -4.23 20.46 -4.37
N CYS A 118 -3.89 19.17 -4.31
CA CYS A 118 -3.62 18.48 -3.07
C CYS A 118 -2.13 18.60 -2.72
N ASP A 119 -1.84 19.19 -1.56
CA ASP A 119 -0.47 19.29 -1.05
C ASP A 119 0.07 17.89 -0.73
N SER A 120 1.39 17.74 -0.79
CA SER A 120 2.09 16.52 -0.40
C SER A 120 3.13 16.80 0.67
N ILE A 121 3.31 15.85 1.60
CA ILE A 121 4.37 15.85 2.60
C ILE A 121 5.26 14.65 2.32
N LEU A 122 6.56 14.88 2.20
CA LEU A 122 7.53 13.81 2.00
C LEU A 122 8.15 13.38 3.32
N PHE A 123 8.09 12.09 3.61
CA PHE A 123 8.89 11.42 4.64
C PHE A 123 9.92 10.48 4.00
N PRO A 124 11.16 10.94 3.76
CA PRO A 124 12.23 10.12 3.21
C PRO A 124 12.83 9.23 4.30
N ALA A 125 12.15 8.13 4.63
CA ALA A 125 12.54 7.23 5.72
C ALA A 125 13.98 6.75 5.56
N TRP A 126 14.43 6.42 4.35
CA TRP A 126 15.81 6.01 4.06
C TRP A 126 16.89 7.01 4.54
N SER A 127 16.58 8.32 4.53
CA SER A 127 17.51 9.37 4.95
C SER A 127 17.27 9.88 6.36
N THR A 128 16.02 9.91 6.81
CA THR A 128 15.64 10.49 8.11
C THR A 128 15.72 9.43 9.22
N GLY A 129 15.47 8.18 8.86
CA GLY A 129 15.24 7.09 9.77
C GLY A 129 13.90 7.16 10.48
N ILE A 130 13.66 6.15 11.31
CA ILE A 130 12.44 6.08 12.11
C ILE A 130 12.70 6.70 13.47
N ILE A 131 11.97 7.77 13.76
CA ILE A 131 12.18 8.61 14.94
C ILE A 131 11.48 8.03 16.17
N ASP A 132 10.16 7.84 16.08
CA ASP A 132 9.32 7.35 17.16
C ASP A 132 7.94 6.98 16.58
N LEU A 133 7.56 5.70 16.59
CA LEU A 133 6.30 5.26 15.99
C LEU A 133 5.06 5.87 16.68
N ASP A 134 5.13 6.15 17.98
CA ASP A 134 4.04 6.76 18.74
C ASP A 134 3.80 8.23 18.33
N LEU A 135 4.84 8.91 17.83
CA LEU A 135 4.73 10.25 17.25
C LEU A 135 4.33 10.19 15.78
N VAL A 136 4.98 9.31 15.01
CA VAL A 136 4.90 9.29 13.55
C VAL A 136 3.56 8.74 13.07
N VAL A 137 3.13 7.58 13.56
CA VAL A 137 1.92 6.89 13.06
C VAL A 137 0.67 7.79 13.17
N PRO A 138 0.36 8.44 14.31
CA PRO A 138 -0.83 9.29 14.40
C PRO A 138 -0.84 10.47 13.43
N ILE A 139 0.33 11.01 13.08
CA ILE A 139 0.46 12.09 12.08
C ILE A 139 0.18 11.55 10.69
N LEU A 140 0.88 10.47 10.30
CA LEU A 140 0.74 9.86 8.98
C LEU A 140 -0.70 9.42 8.74
N THR A 141 -1.30 8.70 9.68
CA THR A 141 -2.64 8.11 9.53
C THR A 141 -3.74 9.13 9.69
N SER A 142 -3.43 10.39 9.98
CA SER A 142 -4.40 11.48 9.98
C SER A 142 -4.34 12.31 8.69
N SER A 143 -3.49 11.94 7.72
CA SER A 143 -3.46 12.54 6.40
C SER A 143 -4.68 12.17 5.54
N MET A 144 -4.78 12.73 4.34
CA MET A 144 -5.79 12.30 3.37
C MET A 144 -5.56 10.84 2.92
N ALA A 145 -4.30 10.50 2.66
CA ALA A 145 -3.83 9.18 2.30
C ALA A 145 -2.36 9.05 2.73
N VAL A 146 -1.90 7.82 2.96
CA VAL A 146 -0.47 7.51 3.12
C VAL A 146 -0.03 6.67 1.93
N ILE A 147 0.98 7.13 1.22
CA ILE A 147 1.56 6.45 0.06
C ILE A 147 2.93 5.95 0.46
N ILE A 148 3.19 4.65 0.34
CA ILE A 148 4.50 4.06 0.55
C ILE A 148 5.06 3.69 -0.81
N GLU A 149 6.15 4.36 -1.19
CA GLU A 149 6.75 4.25 -2.51
C GLU A 149 7.57 2.97 -2.71
N GLY A 150 8.03 2.79 -3.95
CA GLY A 150 8.97 1.74 -4.31
C GLY A 150 10.39 1.95 -3.79
N GLY A 151 11.28 1.04 -4.18
CA GLY A 151 12.69 1.11 -3.85
C GLY A 151 13.51 0.09 -4.62
N ASN A 152 14.81 0.34 -4.74
CA ASN A 152 15.76 -0.54 -5.42
C ASN A 152 16.55 -1.40 -4.42
N THR A 153 15.86 -1.93 -3.42
CA THR A 153 16.35 -2.89 -2.42
C THR A 153 15.37 -4.06 -2.34
N SER A 154 15.83 -5.21 -1.83
CA SER A 154 15.00 -6.40 -1.67
C SER A 154 14.47 -6.56 -0.25
N VAL A 155 13.23 -7.05 -0.12
CA VAL A 155 12.62 -7.37 1.18
C VAL A 155 13.24 -8.63 1.78
N ASP A 156 13.67 -9.61 1.00
CA ASP A 156 14.20 -10.88 1.55
C ASP A 156 15.65 -10.74 2.06
N ASP A 157 16.42 -9.78 1.53
CA ASP A 157 17.83 -9.55 1.85
C ASP A 157 18.05 -8.31 2.74
N PRO A 158 18.21 -8.48 4.07
CA PRO A 158 18.45 -7.35 4.98
C PRO A 158 19.79 -6.65 4.73
N THR A 159 20.74 -7.30 4.05
CA THR A 159 22.08 -6.73 3.83
C THR A 159 22.07 -5.64 2.77
N GLN A 160 21.02 -5.56 1.94
CA GLN A 160 20.83 -4.49 0.96
C GLN A 160 20.36 -3.19 1.59
N TRP A 161 19.82 -3.23 2.83
CA TRP A 161 19.34 -2.05 3.56
C TRP A 161 20.52 -1.32 4.22
N THR A 162 21.44 -0.80 3.40
CA THR A 162 22.73 -0.24 3.82
C THR A 162 22.73 1.26 4.10
N HIS A 163 21.66 1.98 3.76
CA HIS A 163 21.60 3.41 4.01
C HIS A 163 21.30 3.70 5.48
N PRO A 164 22.04 4.64 6.11
CA PRO A 164 22.41 4.51 7.51
C PRO A 164 21.27 4.72 8.51
N ASN A 165 20.08 5.16 8.09
CA ASN A 165 19.05 5.62 9.02
C ASN A 165 17.78 4.78 9.03
N CYS A 166 17.53 3.89 8.06
CA CYS A 166 16.33 3.03 8.08
C CYS A 166 16.67 1.59 7.73
N SER A 167 16.65 0.71 8.74
CA SER A 167 16.82 -0.71 8.49
C SER A 167 15.53 -1.33 7.94
N ARG A 168 15.65 -2.53 7.38
CA ARG A 168 14.49 -3.33 6.95
C ARG A 168 13.50 -3.55 8.10
N ASP A 169 14.00 -3.88 9.28
CA ASP A 169 13.16 -4.19 10.44
C ASP A 169 12.46 -2.93 10.98
N ASP A 170 13.09 -1.76 10.87
CA ASP A 170 12.44 -0.49 11.16
C ASP A 170 11.27 -0.26 10.19
N MET A 171 11.48 -0.47 8.89
CA MET A 171 10.40 -0.35 7.89
C MET A 171 9.27 -1.35 8.13
N PHE A 172 9.57 -2.60 8.49
CA PHE A 172 8.53 -3.57 8.89
C PHE A 172 7.74 -3.07 10.09
N SER A 173 8.41 -2.56 11.13
CA SER A 173 7.75 -2.04 12.33
C SER A 173 6.80 -0.88 11.98
N LEU A 174 7.20 0.01 11.07
CA LEU A 174 6.34 1.09 10.57
C LEU A 174 5.14 0.57 9.79
N VAL A 175 5.35 -0.35 8.84
CA VAL A 175 4.27 -0.88 8.00
C VAL A 175 3.28 -1.70 8.83
N GLU A 176 3.75 -2.53 9.76
CA GLU A 176 2.89 -3.25 10.72
C GLU A 176 2.04 -2.28 11.55
N ALA A 177 2.65 -1.21 12.07
CA ALA A 177 1.94 -0.20 12.85
C ALA A 177 0.90 0.55 12.01
N LEU A 178 1.21 0.85 10.74
CA LEU A 178 0.27 1.46 9.79
C LEU A 178 -0.88 0.51 9.43
N LEU A 179 -0.62 -0.77 9.16
CA LEU A 179 -1.65 -1.77 8.91
C LEU A 179 -2.61 -1.89 10.10
N LEU A 180 -2.08 -1.92 11.33
CA LEU A 180 -2.89 -1.98 12.55
C LEU A 180 -3.60 -0.66 12.86
N SER A 181 -3.24 0.45 12.23
CA SER A 181 -3.77 1.79 12.54
C SER A 181 -5.12 2.09 11.89
N ARG A 182 -5.58 1.29 10.93
CA ARG A 182 -6.79 1.60 10.16
C ARG A 182 -8.04 1.58 11.06
N THR A 183 -8.64 2.73 11.24
CA THR A 183 -9.90 2.98 11.97
C THR A 183 -10.79 3.96 11.17
N PRO A 184 -12.02 4.27 11.63
CA PRO A 184 -12.93 5.17 10.91
C PRO A 184 -12.45 6.60 10.66
N CYS A 185 -11.40 7.04 11.34
CA CYS A 185 -10.88 8.40 11.22
C CYS A 185 -9.44 8.44 10.71
N THR A 186 -8.95 7.33 10.18
CA THR A 186 -7.57 7.26 9.66
C THR A 186 -7.54 7.30 8.14
N SER A 187 -6.36 7.48 7.57
CA SER A 187 -6.12 7.48 6.13
C SER A 187 -6.12 6.06 5.55
N PRO A 188 -6.51 5.88 4.27
CA PRO A 188 -6.15 4.70 3.51
C PRO A 188 -4.63 4.64 3.28
N LEU A 189 -4.11 3.42 3.13
CA LEU A 189 -2.74 3.17 2.68
C LEU A 189 -2.76 2.82 1.18
N ILE A 190 -1.82 3.37 0.42
CA ILE A 190 -1.50 2.96 -0.94
C ILE A 190 -0.03 2.58 -0.98
N MET A 191 0.30 1.33 -1.26
CA MET A 191 1.67 0.83 -1.15
C MET A 191 2.16 0.29 -2.49
N ILE A 192 3.24 0.87 -3.02
CA ILE A 192 3.67 0.74 -4.42
C ILE A 192 5.03 0.04 -4.48
N CYS A 193 5.19 -0.93 -5.37
CA CYS A 193 6.40 -1.71 -5.60
C CYS A 193 6.99 -2.30 -4.30
N LEU A 194 8.03 -1.68 -3.74
CA LEU A 194 8.61 -2.08 -2.45
C LEU A 194 7.60 -1.96 -1.31
N GLY A 195 6.72 -0.96 -1.32
CA GLY A 195 5.62 -0.87 -0.36
C GLY A 195 4.69 -2.09 -0.41
N HIS A 196 4.37 -2.60 -1.61
CA HIS A 196 3.55 -3.79 -1.79
C HIS A 196 4.25 -5.05 -1.25
N GLN A 197 5.56 -5.18 -1.48
CA GLN A 197 6.37 -6.27 -0.94
C GLN A 197 6.48 -6.21 0.59
N LEU A 198 6.70 -5.02 1.15
CA LEU A 198 6.72 -4.80 2.60
C LEU A 198 5.37 -5.19 3.23
N ALA A 199 4.25 -4.83 2.60
CA ALA A 199 2.92 -5.19 3.07
C ALA A 199 2.73 -6.72 3.11
N ALA A 200 3.11 -7.42 2.04
CA ALA A 200 3.00 -8.87 1.96
C ALA A 200 3.77 -9.58 3.10
N GLU A 201 5.02 -9.17 3.35
CA GLU A 201 5.82 -9.70 4.45
C GLU A 201 5.22 -9.33 5.82
N CYS A 202 4.76 -8.10 6.01
CA CYS A 202 4.14 -7.66 7.26
C CYS A 202 2.84 -8.42 7.58
N HIS A 203 2.05 -8.83 6.58
CA HIS A 203 0.89 -9.68 6.81
C HIS A 203 1.28 -11.02 7.44
N VAL A 204 2.32 -11.66 6.90
CA VAL A 204 2.83 -12.94 7.42
C VAL A 204 3.40 -12.77 8.82
N ARG A 205 4.14 -11.69 9.07
CA ARG A 205 4.71 -11.37 10.39
C ARG A 205 3.64 -11.13 11.45
N LEU A 206 2.61 -10.34 11.13
CA LEU A 206 1.47 -10.10 12.03
C LEU A 206 0.71 -11.39 12.36
N LEU A 207 0.51 -12.27 11.37
CA LEU A 207 -0.14 -13.56 11.59
C LEU A 207 0.70 -14.49 12.47
N ARG A 208 2.01 -14.53 12.26
CA ARG A 208 2.95 -15.27 13.12
C ARG A 208 2.93 -14.75 14.55
N GLN A 209 2.93 -13.42 14.72
CA GLN A 209 2.82 -12.80 16.04
C GLN A 209 1.50 -13.16 16.72
N ALA A 210 0.37 -13.02 16.02
CA ALA A 210 -0.95 -13.37 16.53
C ALA A 210 -1.01 -14.84 16.99
N VAL A 211 -0.54 -15.76 16.15
CA VAL A 211 -0.51 -17.19 16.46
C VAL A 211 0.41 -17.48 17.65
N ALA A 212 1.62 -16.91 17.68
CA ALA A 212 2.55 -17.11 18.79
C ALA A 212 1.97 -16.60 20.13
N GLU A 213 1.42 -15.39 20.15
CA GLU A 213 0.85 -14.79 21.36
C GLU A 213 -0.34 -15.60 21.88
N VAL A 214 -1.29 -15.97 21.01
CA VAL A 214 -2.46 -16.77 21.41
C VAL A 214 -2.08 -18.15 21.93
N LEU A 215 -1.15 -18.83 21.26
CA LEU A 215 -0.72 -20.18 21.66
C LEU A 215 0.12 -20.17 22.94
N SER A 216 0.83 -19.08 23.23
CA SER A 216 1.60 -18.91 24.46
C SER A 216 0.74 -18.54 25.68
N MET A 217 -0.50 -18.09 25.47
CA MET A 217 -1.38 -17.64 26.53
C MET A 217 -1.94 -18.83 27.32
N GLU A 218 -1.72 -18.83 28.63
CA GLU A 218 -2.22 -19.90 29.53
C GLU A 218 -3.66 -19.66 30.00
N SER A 219 -4.08 -18.40 30.11
CA SER A 219 -5.41 -18.03 30.59
C SER A 219 -5.85 -16.68 30.02
N LEU A 220 -7.14 -16.55 29.73
CA LEU A 220 -7.77 -15.30 29.33
C LEU A 220 -8.64 -14.80 30.48
N GLU A 221 -8.32 -13.63 31.03
CA GLU A 221 -9.09 -13.05 32.12
C GLU A 221 -10.54 -12.82 31.72
N ASN A 222 -11.46 -13.02 32.67
CA ASN A 222 -12.90 -12.85 32.47
C ASN A 222 -13.53 -13.80 31.44
N ASP A 223 -12.89 -14.93 31.10
CA ASP A 223 -13.52 -16.03 30.35
C ASP A 223 -14.28 -16.96 31.31
N PRO A 224 -15.59 -16.75 31.56
CA PRO A 224 -16.31 -17.45 32.62
C PRO A 224 -16.53 -18.93 32.32
N THR A 225 -16.57 -19.31 31.04
CA THR A 225 -16.75 -20.71 30.63
C THR A 225 -15.42 -21.40 30.39
N GLY A 226 -14.35 -20.64 30.11
CA GLY A 226 -13.04 -21.17 29.77
C GLY A 226 -12.97 -21.71 28.35
N ASP A 227 -13.95 -21.41 27.51
CA ASP A 227 -14.07 -21.94 26.15
C ASP A 227 -13.44 -21.01 25.10
N ALA A 228 -13.31 -19.72 25.40
CA ALA A 228 -12.89 -18.72 24.42
C ALA A 228 -11.44 -18.92 23.99
N LEU A 229 -10.52 -19.02 24.96
CA LEU A 229 -9.10 -19.19 24.67
C LEU A 229 -8.81 -20.53 23.95
N PRO A 230 -9.30 -21.69 24.41
CA PRO A 230 -9.10 -22.95 23.69
C PRO A 230 -9.62 -22.91 22.25
N PHE A 231 -10.77 -22.29 22.01
CA PHE A 231 -11.33 -22.18 20.66
C PHE A 231 -10.44 -21.34 19.74
N ILE A 232 -9.96 -20.19 20.19
CA ILE A 232 -9.06 -19.33 19.39
C ILE A 232 -7.71 -20.03 19.20
N GLN A 233 -7.21 -20.75 20.21
CA GLN A 233 -5.99 -21.56 20.12
C GLN A 233 -6.10 -22.66 19.07
N ASP A 234 -7.23 -23.35 18.97
CA ASP A 234 -7.43 -24.39 17.96
C ASP A 234 -7.42 -23.83 16.54
N VAL A 235 -7.97 -22.63 16.34
CA VAL A 235 -7.85 -21.90 15.07
C VAL A 235 -6.39 -21.51 14.80
N CYS A 236 -5.67 -20.98 15.79
CA CYS A 236 -4.25 -20.62 15.65
C CYS A 236 -3.35 -21.83 15.34
N LYS A 237 -3.63 -23.01 15.92
CA LYS A 237 -2.94 -24.26 15.58
C LYS A 237 -3.16 -24.64 14.12
N LYS A 238 -4.39 -24.49 13.60
CA LYS A 238 -4.70 -24.75 12.18
C LYS A 238 -3.94 -23.79 11.27
N ILE A 239 -3.90 -22.51 11.62
CA ILE A 239 -3.16 -21.49 10.87
C ILE A 239 -1.67 -21.80 10.86
N SER A 240 -1.09 -22.13 12.02
CA SER A 240 0.32 -22.52 12.15
C SER A 240 0.64 -23.73 11.27
N ALA A 241 -0.18 -24.77 11.31
CA ALA A 241 0.04 -25.99 10.53
C ALA A 241 0.03 -25.73 9.03
N VAL A 242 -0.95 -24.96 8.53
CA VAL A 242 -0.98 -24.59 7.10
C VAL A 242 0.20 -23.69 6.75
N GLY A 243 0.51 -22.69 7.59
CA GLY A 243 1.61 -21.76 7.37
C GLY A 243 2.97 -22.44 7.35
N GLU A 244 3.21 -23.44 8.20
CA GLU A 244 4.47 -24.19 8.26
C GLU A 244 4.64 -25.17 7.08
N ASP A 245 3.53 -25.73 6.57
CA ASP A 245 3.57 -26.74 5.52
C ASP A 245 3.43 -26.17 4.10
N LEU A 246 2.96 -24.92 3.92
CA LEU A 246 2.71 -24.34 2.60
C LEU A 246 4.03 -24.08 1.84
N PRO A 247 4.25 -24.74 0.68
CA PRO A 247 5.38 -24.42 -0.19
C PRO A 247 5.06 -23.22 -1.09
N ILE A 248 6.09 -22.44 -1.43
CA ILE A 248 6.03 -21.47 -2.53
C ILE A 248 6.63 -22.12 -3.77
N ILE A 249 5.87 -22.17 -4.86
CA ILE A 249 6.25 -22.92 -6.06
C ILE A 249 6.19 -22.01 -7.28
N LYS A 250 7.36 -21.76 -7.86
CA LYS A 250 7.49 -21.03 -9.13
C LYS A 250 6.88 -21.82 -10.29
N ARG A 251 6.58 -21.12 -11.39
CA ARG A 251 5.99 -21.72 -12.60
C ARG A 251 6.84 -22.82 -13.23
N ASP A 252 8.16 -22.72 -13.10
CA ASP A 252 9.12 -23.75 -13.52
C ASP A 252 9.02 -25.04 -12.67
N GLY A 253 8.18 -25.05 -11.63
CA GLY A 253 7.94 -26.15 -10.70
C GLY A 253 8.89 -26.20 -9.51
N ARG A 254 9.83 -25.24 -9.41
CA ARG A 254 10.80 -25.14 -8.33
C ARG A 254 10.15 -24.64 -7.05
N VAL A 255 10.41 -25.34 -5.96
CA VAL A 255 10.07 -24.86 -4.61
C VAL A 255 11.12 -23.85 -4.20
N VAL A 256 10.72 -22.61 -3.93
CA VAL A 256 11.63 -21.51 -3.55
C VAL A 256 11.60 -21.19 -2.06
N ALA A 257 10.50 -21.52 -1.38
CA ALA A 257 10.38 -21.40 0.06
C ALA A 257 9.52 -22.54 0.62
N GLN A 258 9.77 -22.91 1.87
CA GLN A 258 8.97 -23.90 2.60
C GLN A 258 8.52 -23.34 3.95
N GLY A 259 7.23 -23.01 4.02
CA GLY A 259 6.58 -22.50 5.22
C GLY A 259 6.88 -21.03 5.54
N TRP A 260 5.99 -20.42 6.30
CA TRP A 260 5.97 -18.98 6.64
C TRP A 260 7.15 -18.45 7.49
N ASN A 261 8.08 -19.33 7.88
CA ASN A 261 9.32 -18.93 8.56
C ASN A 261 10.48 -18.73 7.58
N ASP A 262 10.31 -19.15 6.33
CA ASP A 262 11.28 -18.94 5.27
C ASP A 262 11.30 -17.45 4.86
N PRO A 263 12.47 -16.78 4.79
CA PRO A 263 12.56 -15.38 4.37
C PRO A 263 12.00 -15.09 2.98
N GLN A 264 11.88 -16.11 2.12
CA GLN A 264 11.34 -15.98 0.76
C GLN A 264 9.87 -16.39 0.65
N PHE A 265 9.18 -16.58 1.79
CA PHE A 265 7.80 -17.03 1.80
C PHE A 265 6.84 -16.00 1.22
N ALA A 266 6.92 -14.73 1.62
CA ALA A 266 6.02 -13.69 1.13
C ALA A 266 6.51 -13.05 -0.18
N VAL A 267 7.82 -12.87 -0.31
CA VAL A 267 8.46 -12.15 -1.41
C VAL A 267 9.67 -12.95 -1.88
N VAL A 268 9.84 -13.04 -3.19
CA VAL A 268 11.01 -13.70 -3.77
C VAL A 268 11.44 -12.97 -5.03
N ARG A 269 12.71 -13.11 -5.38
CA ARG A 269 13.20 -12.61 -6.66
C ARG A 269 12.43 -13.24 -7.82
N ASN A 270 11.99 -12.40 -8.75
CA ASN A 270 11.36 -12.80 -9.99
C ASN A 270 12.40 -13.47 -10.91
N GLU A 271 11.94 -14.41 -11.74
CA GLU A 271 12.73 -15.12 -12.73
C GLU A 271 13.40 -14.17 -13.72
N GLU A 272 12.69 -13.11 -14.11
CA GLU A 272 13.19 -12.04 -14.97
C GLU A 272 12.83 -10.66 -14.41
N LYS A 273 13.67 -9.66 -14.68
CA LYS A 273 13.38 -8.29 -14.26
C LYS A 273 12.26 -7.71 -15.12
N GLU A 274 11.18 -7.26 -14.50
CA GLU A 274 10.06 -6.66 -15.20
C GLU A 274 10.25 -5.15 -15.34
N ILE A 275 10.56 -4.70 -16.56
CA ILE A 275 10.69 -3.29 -16.91
C ILE A 275 9.75 -2.95 -18.08
N GLY A 276 9.08 -1.82 -17.97
CA GLY A 276 8.25 -1.21 -19.00
C GLY A 276 6.78 -1.62 -18.94
N ASP A 277 6.05 -1.29 -19.99
CA ASP A 277 4.60 -1.44 -20.10
C ASP A 277 4.14 -2.90 -19.97
N ARG A 278 3.09 -3.13 -19.16
CA ARG A 278 2.34 -4.39 -19.04
C ARG A 278 0.84 -4.13 -19.07
N TYR A 279 0.08 -5.17 -19.41
CA TYR A 279 -1.37 -5.14 -19.27
C TYR A 279 -1.76 -5.64 -17.90
N LEU A 280 -2.63 -4.90 -17.23
CA LEU A 280 -3.24 -5.32 -15.98
C LEU A 280 -4.53 -6.10 -16.26
N LEU A 281 -4.60 -7.33 -15.77
CA LEU A 281 -5.76 -8.19 -15.88
C LEU A 281 -6.40 -8.43 -14.52
N PRO A 282 -7.71 -8.66 -14.45
CA PRO A 282 -8.35 -9.16 -13.25
C PRO A 282 -7.71 -10.48 -12.82
N TYR A 283 -7.54 -10.63 -11.52
CA TYR A 283 -7.04 -11.88 -10.97
C TYR A 283 -8.04 -13.01 -11.20
N GLN A 284 -7.54 -14.17 -11.61
CA GLN A 284 -8.35 -15.38 -11.76
C GLN A 284 -7.84 -16.45 -10.80
N THR A 285 -8.67 -16.83 -9.84
CA THR A 285 -8.33 -17.90 -8.89
C THR A 285 -7.92 -19.17 -9.63
N PRO A 286 -6.72 -19.71 -9.37
CA PRO A 286 -6.26 -20.92 -10.03
C PRO A 286 -7.20 -22.11 -9.83
N SER A 287 -7.31 -22.95 -10.86
CA SER A 287 -8.06 -24.21 -10.75
C SER A 287 -7.43 -25.12 -9.68
N PRO A 288 -8.20 -25.65 -8.71
CA PRO A 288 -7.68 -26.58 -7.71
C PRO A 288 -7.10 -27.88 -8.29
N LYS A 289 -7.35 -28.19 -9.57
CA LYS A 289 -6.78 -29.34 -10.26
C LYS A 289 -5.39 -29.07 -10.83
N GLU A 290 -5.07 -27.80 -11.06
CA GLU A 290 -3.87 -27.33 -11.75
C GLU A 290 -2.90 -26.65 -10.79
N SER A 291 -3.42 -26.11 -9.67
CA SER A 291 -2.63 -25.52 -8.61
C SER A 291 -2.34 -26.51 -7.47
N LYS A 292 -1.16 -26.37 -6.85
CA LYS A 292 -0.77 -27.07 -5.62
C LYS A 292 -1.23 -26.32 -4.36
N ILE A 293 -1.86 -25.16 -4.51
CA ILE A 293 -2.38 -24.36 -3.41
C ILE A 293 -3.56 -25.10 -2.77
N PRO A 294 -3.61 -25.20 -1.43
CA PRO A 294 -4.73 -25.81 -0.74
C PRO A 294 -6.08 -25.17 -1.13
N ILE A 295 -7.06 -26.01 -1.43
CA ILE A 295 -8.39 -25.57 -1.89
C ILE A 295 -9.10 -24.63 -0.91
N ASP A 296 -8.81 -24.75 0.39
CA ASP A 296 -9.37 -23.86 1.41
C ASP A 296 -8.89 -22.41 1.23
N LEU A 297 -7.64 -22.20 0.78
CA LEU A 297 -7.09 -20.86 0.52
C LEU A 297 -7.75 -20.24 -0.72
N LEU A 298 -7.86 -21.04 -1.80
CA LEU A 298 -8.51 -20.62 -3.05
C LEU A 298 -9.98 -20.23 -2.81
N LYS A 299 -10.72 -21.06 -2.07
CA LYS A 299 -12.13 -20.79 -1.75
C LYS A 299 -12.31 -19.57 -0.84
N ALA A 300 -11.38 -19.33 0.08
CA ALA A 300 -11.44 -18.15 0.93
C ALA A 300 -11.32 -16.87 0.09
N HIS A 301 -10.46 -16.87 -0.93
CA HIS A 301 -10.39 -15.78 -1.89
C HIS A 301 -11.69 -15.64 -2.70
N ASP A 302 -12.23 -16.73 -3.26
CA ASP A 302 -13.50 -16.69 -4.01
C ASP A 302 -14.67 -16.09 -3.18
N VAL A 303 -14.72 -16.39 -1.87
CA VAL A 303 -15.73 -15.80 -0.96
C VAL A 303 -15.53 -14.31 -0.79
N MET A 304 -14.29 -13.83 -0.68
CA MET A 304 -14.01 -12.39 -0.56
C MET A 304 -14.30 -11.63 -1.84
N ALA A 305 -13.92 -12.19 -2.99
CA ALA A 305 -14.21 -11.62 -4.30
C ALA A 305 -15.72 -11.55 -4.60
N ASP A 306 -16.54 -12.42 -4.00
CA ASP A 306 -18.01 -12.34 -4.06
C ASP A 306 -18.60 -11.38 -3.01
N GLU A 307 -18.10 -11.39 -1.76
CA GLU A 307 -18.59 -10.53 -0.67
C GLU A 307 -18.37 -9.05 -0.98
N PHE A 308 -17.23 -8.72 -1.57
CA PHE A 308 -16.90 -7.37 -1.99
C PHE A 308 -16.91 -7.32 -3.50
N SER A 309 -17.73 -6.45 -4.10
CA SER A 309 -17.57 -6.19 -5.53
C SER A 309 -16.14 -5.71 -5.73
N GLY A 310 -15.31 -6.48 -6.45
CA GLY A 310 -13.92 -6.13 -6.68
C GLY A 310 -13.85 -4.68 -7.11
N VAL A 311 -13.33 -3.83 -6.23
CA VAL A 311 -13.21 -2.39 -6.50
C VAL A 311 -12.39 -2.24 -7.77
N ILE A 312 -11.31 -3.03 -7.86
CA ILE A 312 -10.51 -3.16 -9.05
C ILE A 312 -11.18 -3.95 -10.18
N ASP A 313 -11.98 -4.98 -9.95
CA ASP A 313 -12.75 -5.60 -11.04
C ASP A 313 -13.68 -4.60 -11.72
N THR A 314 -14.34 -3.73 -10.95
CA THR A 314 -15.13 -2.62 -11.51
C THR A 314 -14.22 -1.58 -12.17
N MET A 315 -13.05 -1.27 -11.61
CA MET A 315 -12.10 -0.28 -12.15
C MET A 315 -11.38 -0.73 -13.44
N ILE A 316 -10.94 -2.00 -13.52
CA ILE A 316 -10.26 -2.64 -14.64
C ILE A 316 -11.29 -3.08 -15.70
N LEU A 317 -12.34 -3.83 -15.32
CA LEU A 317 -13.23 -4.50 -16.28
C LEU A 317 -14.34 -3.61 -16.84
N GLN A 318 -14.81 -2.60 -16.11
CA GLN A 318 -15.99 -1.84 -16.57
C GLN A 318 -15.66 -0.50 -17.25
N TYR A 319 -14.50 0.11 -16.95
CA TYR A 319 -14.22 1.49 -17.40
C TYR A 319 -12.98 1.65 -18.28
N GLU A 320 -11.99 0.77 -18.19
CA GLU A 320 -10.64 1.03 -18.74
C GLU A 320 -9.99 -0.19 -19.42
N ASN A 321 -10.77 -1.07 -20.05
CA ASN A 321 -10.30 -2.26 -20.81
C ASN A 321 -8.87 -2.10 -21.36
N ASP A 322 -7.99 -3.03 -21.01
CA ASP A 322 -6.56 -3.06 -21.39
C ASP A 322 -5.70 -1.94 -20.74
N ILE A 323 -5.75 -1.80 -19.41
CA ILE A 323 -4.93 -0.84 -18.65
C ILE A 323 -3.45 -1.13 -18.86
N ASN A 324 -2.74 -0.15 -19.42
CA ASN A 324 -1.28 -0.19 -19.55
C ASN A 324 -0.62 0.47 -18.33
N ILE A 325 0.22 -0.30 -17.64
CA ILE A 325 0.94 0.11 -16.43
C ILE A 325 2.45 -0.05 -16.58
N ALA A 326 3.20 0.82 -15.91
CA ALA A 326 4.65 0.79 -15.87
C ALA A 326 5.16 -0.21 -14.80
N MET A 327 5.95 -1.21 -15.23
CA MET A 327 6.69 -2.10 -14.35
C MET A 327 8.13 -1.64 -14.16
N PHE A 328 8.68 -1.81 -12.96
CA PHE A 328 10.06 -1.42 -12.65
C PHE A 328 10.70 -2.15 -11.45
N HIS A 329 10.53 -3.47 -11.34
CA HIS A 329 11.01 -4.24 -10.18
C HIS A 329 11.68 -5.56 -10.57
N SER A 330 12.38 -6.17 -9.60
CA SER A 330 13.04 -7.48 -9.73
C SER A 330 12.48 -8.55 -8.82
N ASP A 331 11.66 -8.18 -7.84
CA ASP A 331 11.08 -9.08 -6.86
C ASP A 331 9.57 -9.08 -7.02
N GLU A 332 8.93 -10.17 -6.61
CA GLU A 332 7.50 -10.37 -6.69
C GLU A 332 6.93 -10.89 -5.37
N VAL A 333 5.67 -10.54 -5.12
CA VAL A 333 4.89 -11.10 -4.03
C VAL A 333 4.30 -12.44 -4.45
N ASN A 334 4.47 -13.46 -3.60
CA ASN A 334 4.00 -14.80 -3.88
C ASN A 334 2.47 -14.89 -3.72
N GLU A 335 1.80 -15.46 -4.72
CA GLU A 335 0.35 -15.69 -4.73
C GLU A 335 -0.08 -16.53 -3.52
N GLU A 336 0.66 -17.60 -3.22
CA GLU A 336 0.33 -18.53 -2.14
C GLU A 336 0.36 -17.85 -0.76
N ALA A 337 1.30 -16.94 -0.54
CA ALA A 337 1.44 -16.23 0.72
C ALA A 337 0.27 -15.26 0.96
N VAL A 338 -0.20 -14.57 -0.08
CA VAL A 338 -1.34 -13.65 0.03
C VAL A 338 -2.64 -14.42 0.20
N LEU A 339 -2.85 -15.51 -0.54
CA LEU A 339 -4.01 -16.40 -0.35
C LEU A 339 -4.03 -17.03 1.05
N PHE A 340 -2.86 -17.41 1.57
CA PHE A 340 -2.71 -17.85 2.96
C PHE A 340 -3.10 -16.75 3.94
N ALA A 341 -2.57 -15.54 3.78
CA ALA A 341 -2.87 -14.42 4.66
C ALA A 341 -4.36 -14.08 4.67
N ASN A 342 -4.99 -14.08 3.49
CA ASN A 342 -6.43 -13.89 3.33
C ASN A 342 -7.24 -14.88 4.17
N TRP A 343 -7.00 -16.18 3.95
CA TRP A 343 -7.68 -17.24 4.66
C TRP A 343 -7.43 -17.18 6.18
N ALA A 344 -6.19 -16.92 6.59
CA ALA A 344 -5.82 -16.86 7.99
C ALA A 344 -6.51 -15.68 8.71
N TYR A 345 -6.60 -14.50 8.09
CA TYR A 345 -7.34 -13.37 8.64
C TYR A 345 -8.83 -13.66 8.78
N MET A 346 -9.46 -14.27 7.77
CA MET A 346 -10.86 -14.66 7.85
C MET A 346 -11.11 -15.65 8.99
N MET A 347 -10.27 -16.68 9.10
CA MET A 347 -10.32 -17.69 10.16
C MET A 347 -10.19 -17.04 11.55
N LEU A 348 -9.22 -16.13 11.72
CA LEU A 348 -9.03 -15.40 12.97
C LEU A 348 -10.24 -14.51 13.28
N HIS A 349 -10.68 -13.68 12.33
CA HIS A 349 -11.81 -12.79 12.53
C HIS A 349 -13.04 -13.57 13.00
N ASP A 350 -13.40 -14.66 12.31
CA ASP A 350 -14.55 -15.49 12.68
C ASP A 350 -14.38 -16.14 14.05
N ALA A 351 -13.15 -16.48 14.43
CA ALA A 351 -12.86 -17.00 15.76
C ALA A 351 -13.02 -15.94 16.86
N LEU A 352 -12.69 -14.68 16.56
CA LEU A 352 -12.74 -13.56 17.51
C LEU A 352 -14.16 -13.00 17.68
N VAL A 353 -15.00 -13.03 16.64
CA VAL A 353 -16.35 -12.44 16.64
C VAL A 353 -17.21 -12.82 17.86
N PRO A 354 -17.34 -14.12 18.25
CA PRO A 354 -18.15 -14.52 19.41
C PRO A 354 -17.62 -13.97 20.74
N PHE A 355 -16.32 -13.72 20.83
CA PHE A 355 -15.62 -13.35 22.06
C PHE A 355 -15.08 -11.91 22.05
N ARG A 356 -15.44 -11.09 21.06
CA ARG A 356 -14.85 -9.77 20.83
C ARG A 356 -14.83 -8.84 22.05
N TYR A 357 -15.87 -8.86 22.89
CA TYR A 357 -15.92 -8.01 24.10
C TYR A 357 -14.96 -8.47 25.20
N LEU A 358 -14.71 -9.77 25.27
CA LEU A 358 -13.71 -10.37 26.15
C LEU A 358 -12.31 -9.97 25.66
N ILE A 359 -12.05 -10.20 24.36
CA ILE A 359 -10.77 -9.90 23.72
C ILE A 359 -10.43 -8.41 23.81
N ALA A 360 -11.41 -7.53 23.60
CA ALA A 360 -11.25 -6.07 23.67
C ALA A 360 -10.75 -5.59 25.05
N ASN A 361 -11.02 -6.34 26.12
CA ASN A 361 -10.56 -6.03 27.48
C ASN A 361 -9.36 -6.91 27.90
N SER A 362 -8.59 -7.41 26.94
CA SER A 362 -7.47 -8.33 27.20
C SER A 362 -6.18 -7.87 26.50
N PRO A 363 -5.03 -8.49 26.82
CA PRO A 363 -3.78 -8.29 26.08
C PRO A 363 -3.90 -8.60 24.57
N LEU A 364 -4.87 -9.42 24.16
CA LEU A 364 -5.14 -9.76 22.76
C LEU A 364 -6.02 -8.73 22.03
N SER A 365 -6.36 -7.60 22.67
CA SER A 365 -7.23 -6.56 22.09
C SER A 365 -6.73 -6.03 20.73
N TRP A 366 -5.42 -6.05 20.51
CA TRP A 366 -4.82 -5.64 19.23
C TRP A 366 -5.21 -6.55 18.06
N LEU A 367 -5.59 -7.82 18.30
CA LEU A 367 -6.08 -8.73 17.25
C LEU A 367 -7.35 -8.21 16.58
N LEU A 368 -8.14 -7.39 17.27
CA LEU A 368 -9.33 -6.75 16.71
C LEU A 368 -9.00 -5.63 15.72
N ARG A 369 -7.72 -5.24 15.62
CA ARG A 369 -7.21 -4.25 14.66
C ARG A 369 -6.55 -4.89 13.44
N LEU A 370 -6.46 -6.22 13.40
CA LEU A 370 -5.95 -6.93 12.23
C LEU A 370 -6.87 -6.69 11.02
N PRO A 371 -6.32 -6.74 9.79
CA PRO A 371 -7.13 -6.84 8.59
C PRO A 371 -8.16 -7.97 8.69
N TYR A 372 -9.33 -7.75 8.09
CA TYR A 372 -10.35 -8.79 7.91
C TYR A 372 -9.97 -9.75 6.79
N SER A 373 -9.44 -9.22 5.69
CA SER A 373 -9.04 -9.99 4.52
C SER A 373 -8.00 -9.23 3.68
N VAL A 374 -7.27 -9.98 2.85
CA VAL A 374 -6.34 -9.44 1.85
C VAL A 374 -6.65 -10.11 0.51
N GLU A 375 -7.26 -9.38 -0.39
CA GLU A 375 -7.76 -9.91 -1.67
C GLU A 375 -6.74 -9.60 -2.78
N ILE A 376 -6.38 -10.59 -3.59
CA ILE A 376 -5.64 -10.35 -4.84
C ILE A 376 -6.65 -9.87 -5.88
N LEU A 377 -6.36 -8.71 -6.48
CA LEU A 377 -7.26 -8.02 -7.39
C LEU A 377 -6.86 -8.17 -8.86
N ALA A 378 -5.56 -8.24 -9.13
CA ALA A 378 -5.07 -8.23 -10.49
C ALA A 378 -3.75 -8.98 -10.67
N SER A 379 -3.52 -9.41 -11.90
CA SER A 379 -2.27 -9.98 -12.41
C SER A 379 -1.74 -9.14 -13.57
N THR A 380 -0.45 -9.26 -13.89
CA THR A 380 0.16 -8.62 -15.08
C THR A 380 0.36 -9.64 -16.19
N GLU A 381 0.24 -9.20 -17.45
CA GLU A 381 0.62 -10.01 -18.61
C GLU A 381 1.50 -9.26 -19.61
N ILE A 382 2.26 -10.02 -20.40
CA ILE A 382 2.88 -9.50 -21.63
C ILE A 382 1.96 -9.64 -22.83
N LYS A 383 2.22 -8.81 -23.84
CA LYS A 383 1.55 -8.90 -25.14
C LYS A 383 1.77 -10.28 -25.78
N GLY A 384 0.79 -11.15 -25.64
CA GLY A 384 0.91 -12.57 -26.00
C GLY A 384 0.14 -13.52 -25.08
N GLY A 385 -0.37 -13.04 -23.94
CA GLY A 385 -1.27 -13.78 -23.05
C GLY A 385 -0.57 -14.59 -21.96
N GLU A 386 0.73 -14.38 -21.76
CA GLU A 386 1.47 -14.99 -20.67
C GLU A 386 1.42 -14.05 -19.46
N ILE A 387 0.81 -14.52 -18.37
CA ILE A 387 0.87 -13.86 -17.05
C ILE A 387 2.34 -13.74 -16.67
N LEU A 388 2.76 -12.67 -16.00
CA LEU A 388 4.12 -12.53 -15.46
C LEU A 388 4.11 -12.44 -13.94
N THR A 389 3.30 -11.54 -13.38
CA THR A 389 3.08 -11.44 -11.94
C THR A 389 1.64 -11.84 -11.61
N GLU A 390 1.44 -12.92 -10.85
CA GLU A 390 0.14 -13.37 -10.38
C GLU A 390 -0.49 -12.37 -9.41
N CYS A 391 0.28 -11.93 -8.41
CA CYS A 391 -0.15 -11.00 -7.37
C CYS A 391 0.36 -9.59 -7.66
N SER A 392 -0.23 -8.90 -8.65
CA SER A 392 0.22 -7.55 -9.03
C SER A 392 -0.46 -6.43 -8.25
N CYS A 393 -1.63 -6.70 -7.65
CA CYS A 393 -2.36 -5.73 -6.85
C CYS A 393 -3.23 -6.42 -5.80
N THR A 394 -3.32 -5.84 -4.60
CA THR A 394 -4.19 -6.34 -3.53
C THR A 394 -5.05 -5.27 -2.86
N CYS A 395 -6.22 -5.68 -2.33
CA CYS A 395 -7.06 -4.90 -1.43
C CYS A 395 -6.91 -5.44 -0.02
N ILE A 396 -6.62 -4.57 0.94
CA ILE A 396 -6.63 -4.90 2.37
C ILE A 396 -7.96 -4.37 2.94
N ASN A 397 -8.83 -5.28 3.35
CA ASN A 397 -10.15 -4.93 3.89
C ASN A 397 -10.11 -4.93 5.42
N TYR A 398 -10.67 -3.90 6.02
CA TYR A 398 -10.85 -3.75 7.46
C TYR A 398 -12.34 -3.70 7.78
N LYS A 399 -12.82 -4.64 8.58
CA LYS A 399 -14.23 -4.79 8.90
C LYS A 399 -14.48 -4.40 10.34
N ASP A 400 -15.27 -3.35 10.53
CA ASP A 400 -15.68 -2.94 11.87
C ASP A 400 -16.60 -4.00 12.49
N PHE A 401 -16.26 -4.45 13.70
CA PHE A 401 -16.97 -5.57 14.35
C PHE A 401 -18.44 -5.26 14.65
N GLU A 402 -18.82 -3.99 14.85
CA GLU A 402 -20.17 -3.60 15.28
C GLU A 402 -21.00 -3.06 14.12
N THR A 403 -20.47 -2.10 13.36
CA THR A 403 -21.15 -1.43 12.24
C THR A 403 -21.08 -2.24 10.93
N LYS A 404 -20.15 -3.19 10.82
CA LYS A 404 -19.85 -3.96 9.61
C LYS A 404 -19.41 -3.11 8.42
N GLN A 405 -19.07 -1.84 8.66
CA GLN A 405 -18.48 -0.99 7.64
C GLN A 405 -17.12 -1.53 7.24
N ILE A 406 -16.84 -1.48 5.94
CA ILE A 406 -15.58 -1.88 5.35
C ILE A 406 -14.78 -0.64 5.03
N ARG A 407 -13.49 -0.71 5.32
CA ARG A 407 -12.49 0.26 4.90
C ARG A 407 -11.40 -0.46 4.13
N ARG A 408 -10.87 0.20 3.11
CA ARG A 408 -9.89 -0.39 2.22
C ARG A 408 -8.56 0.34 2.25
N SER A 409 -7.55 -0.39 1.84
CA SER A 409 -6.22 0.08 1.50
C SER A 409 -5.73 -0.77 0.34
N PHE A 410 -4.82 -0.25 -0.46
CA PHE A 410 -4.46 -0.87 -1.73
C PHE A 410 -2.95 -1.03 -1.82
N THR A 411 -2.51 -2.07 -2.49
CA THR A 411 -1.10 -2.27 -2.78
C THR A 411 -0.92 -2.67 -4.23
N CYS A 412 0.14 -2.20 -4.89
CA CYS A 412 0.43 -2.43 -6.30
C CYS A 412 1.91 -2.79 -6.46
N GLN A 413 2.22 -3.84 -7.19
CA GLN A 413 3.60 -4.20 -7.55
C GLN A 413 4.18 -3.26 -8.62
N PHE A 414 3.32 -2.70 -9.47
CA PHE A 414 3.65 -1.74 -10.52
C PHE A 414 3.64 -0.29 -10.04
N HIS A 415 4.09 0.62 -10.89
CA HIS A 415 4.19 2.05 -10.62
C HIS A 415 3.12 2.85 -11.38
N PRO A 416 1.89 2.98 -10.84
CA PRO A 416 0.83 3.73 -11.52
C PRO A 416 1.14 5.23 -11.68
N GLU A 417 2.07 5.77 -10.89
CA GLU A 417 2.55 7.14 -10.94
C GLU A 417 3.56 7.41 -12.06
N LEU A 418 4.17 6.36 -12.63
CA LEU A 418 5.15 6.51 -13.70
C LEU A 418 4.49 6.47 -15.07
N PHE A 419 5.04 7.26 -16.00
CA PHE A 419 4.73 7.15 -17.42
C PHE A 419 5.59 6.06 -18.07
N SER A 420 5.30 5.74 -19.33
CA SER A 420 6.03 4.73 -20.10
C SER A 420 7.51 5.07 -20.34
N ASP A 421 7.91 6.33 -20.15
CA ASP A 421 9.32 6.76 -20.20
C ASP A 421 10.09 6.46 -18.91
N LEU A 422 9.42 6.03 -17.83
CA LEU A 422 9.99 5.72 -16.52
C LEU A 422 10.85 6.87 -15.97
N GLN A 423 10.42 8.11 -16.20
CA GLN A 423 11.12 9.29 -15.68
C GLN A 423 10.38 9.91 -14.49
N GLU A 424 11.17 10.47 -13.57
CA GLU A 424 10.63 11.33 -12.53
C GLU A 424 10.22 12.70 -13.09
N MET A 425 9.21 13.32 -12.48
CA MET A 425 8.88 14.72 -12.75
C MET A 425 10.08 15.60 -12.38
N GLY A 426 10.46 16.49 -13.30
CA GLY A 426 11.66 17.33 -13.21
C GLY A 426 12.78 16.91 -14.17
N LYS A 427 12.82 15.65 -14.63
CA LYS A 427 13.72 15.19 -15.70
C LYS A 427 13.06 15.17 -17.07
N ARG A 428 11.73 15.19 -17.10
CA ARG A 428 10.89 15.39 -18.29
C ARG A 428 10.11 16.70 -18.23
N PRO A 429 9.60 17.21 -19.38
CA PRO A 429 8.65 18.32 -19.39
C PRO A 429 7.42 18.03 -18.51
N PRO A 430 6.82 19.08 -17.89
CA PRO A 430 5.61 18.92 -17.08
C PRO A 430 4.50 18.31 -17.91
N ALA A 431 3.91 17.22 -17.40
CA ALA A 431 2.77 16.59 -18.06
C ALA A 431 1.55 17.52 -18.00
N SER A 432 0.83 17.62 -19.12
CA SER A 432 -0.41 18.38 -19.16
C SER A 432 -1.56 17.62 -18.49
N TYR A 433 -2.61 18.32 -18.06
CA TYR A 433 -3.81 17.68 -17.52
C TYR A 433 -4.45 16.68 -18.52
N ALA A 434 -4.40 16.98 -19.82
CA ALA A 434 -4.84 16.07 -20.87
C ALA A 434 -3.97 14.81 -20.97
N GLU A 435 -2.65 14.95 -20.83
CA GLU A 435 -1.73 13.82 -20.81
C GLU A 435 -1.95 12.92 -19.59
N LEU A 436 -2.18 13.51 -18.41
CA LEU A 436 -2.56 12.76 -17.20
C LEU A 436 -3.85 11.96 -17.41
N LYS A 437 -4.84 12.53 -18.11
CA LYS A 437 -6.10 11.84 -18.46
C LYS A 437 -5.94 10.69 -19.46
N GLU A 438 -4.87 10.67 -20.24
CA GLU A 438 -4.61 9.57 -21.19
C GLU A 438 -3.80 8.43 -20.57
N SER A 439 -3.13 8.65 -19.44
CA SER A 439 -2.39 7.61 -18.73
C SER A 439 -3.31 6.75 -17.87
N ASP A 440 -3.37 5.45 -18.17
CA ASP A 440 -4.17 4.48 -17.41
C ASP A 440 -3.62 4.30 -15.99
N GLY A 441 -2.29 4.25 -15.82
CA GLY A 441 -1.66 4.22 -14.49
C GLY A 441 -2.04 5.42 -13.62
N ILE A 442 -1.93 6.64 -14.16
CA ILE A 442 -2.26 7.87 -13.40
C ILE A 442 -3.73 7.87 -12.98
N ARG A 443 -4.62 7.45 -13.89
CA ARG A 443 -6.06 7.31 -13.60
C ARG A 443 -6.33 6.24 -12.56
N LEU A 444 -5.62 5.13 -12.61
CA LEU A 444 -5.69 4.08 -11.61
C LEU A 444 -5.28 4.62 -10.24
N LEU A 445 -4.14 5.32 -10.10
CA LEU A 445 -3.74 5.90 -8.81
C LEU A 445 -4.75 6.94 -8.30
N ALA A 446 -5.24 7.83 -9.18
CA ALA A 446 -6.27 8.80 -8.82
C ALA A 446 -7.55 8.11 -8.31
N ARG A 447 -7.90 6.96 -8.88
CA ARG A 447 -9.03 6.14 -8.43
C ARG A 447 -8.76 5.48 -7.08
N LEU A 448 -7.60 4.88 -6.87
CA LEU A 448 -7.23 4.28 -5.57
C LEU A 448 -7.27 5.33 -4.45
N LEU A 449 -6.82 6.55 -4.73
CA LEU A 449 -6.97 7.70 -3.83
C LEU A 449 -8.44 8.05 -3.60
N TYR A 450 -9.22 8.19 -4.66
CA TYR A 450 -10.64 8.54 -4.58
C TYR A 450 -11.44 7.55 -3.74
N GLU A 451 -11.35 6.25 -4.04
CA GLU A 451 -12.07 5.20 -3.33
C GLU A 451 -11.58 5.07 -1.88
N GLY A 452 -10.25 5.10 -1.67
CA GLY A 452 -9.69 5.02 -0.32
C GLY A 452 -10.10 6.17 0.59
N MET A 453 -10.35 7.36 0.05
CA MET A 453 -10.78 8.55 0.80
C MET A 453 -12.28 8.58 1.13
N GLN A 454 -13.12 7.76 0.47
CA GLN A 454 -14.56 7.71 0.75
C GLN A 454 -14.92 6.93 2.02
N GLU A 455 -14.06 5.99 2.42
CA GLU A 455 -14.28 5.00 3.47
C GLU A 455 -13.51 5.31 4.77
#